data_AF-A0A3L7YTG7-F1
#
_entry.id   AF-A0A3L7YTG7-F1
#
_cell.length_a   1.000
_cell.length_b   1.000
_cell.length_c   1.000
_cell.angle_alpha   90.00
_cell.angle_beta   90.00
_cell.angle_gamma   90.00
#
_symmetry.space_group_name_H-M   'P 1'
#
loop_
_entity.id
_entity.type
_entity.pdbx_description
1 polymer ?
#
loop_
_entity_poly.entity_id
_entity_poly.type
_entity_poly.pdbx_seq_one_letter_code
_entity_poly.pdbx_strand_id
1 'polypeptide(L)'
;MTLLLIAVSIHLDVSIPNFVAQEYSKGDEGPMARAYPGTLKRDGGYIHAPDAPGLGVEVDLAILPEVGRTLLNPLRNPLRDDGSVLYAV
;
A
#
# COMPACT_ATOMS: atom_id res chain seq x y z
N MET A 1 1.45 -1.22 4.68
CA MET A 1 0.38 -0.78 3.75
C MET A 1 -0.45 -1.98 3.35
N THR A 2 -1.74 -1.99 3.66
CA THR A 2 -2.73 -2.91 3.07
C THR A 2 -3.23 -2.32 1.75
N LEU A 3 -3.71 -3.14 0.81
CA LEU A 3 -4.20 -2.66 -0.49
C LEU A 3 -5.49 -1.84 -0.41
N LEU A 4 -6.18 -1.90 0.73
CA LEU A 4 -7.27 -0.98 1.04
C LEU A 4 -6.78 0.44 1.26
N LEU A 5 -5.60 0.63 1.88
CA LEU A 5 -5.10 1.96 2.18
C LEU A 5 -4.79 2.73 0.90
N ILE A 6 -4.18 2.09 -0.10
CA ILE A 6 -3.93 2.78 -1.38
C ILE A 6 -5.24 3.16 -2.07
N ALA A 7 -6.28 2.32 -2.04
CA ALA A 7 -7.58 2.66 -2.60
C ALA A 7 -8.19 3.89 -1.92
N VAL A 8 -8.19 3.94 -0.59
CA VAL A 8 -8.63 5.10 0.19
C VAL A 8 -7.81 6.34 -0.14
N SER A 9 -6.49 6.20 -0.21
CA SER A 9 -5.59 7.30 -0.52
C SER A 9 -5.86 7.88 -1.90
N ILE A 10 -6.11 7.07 -2.94
CA ILE A 10 -6.44 7.58 -4.28
C ILE A 10 -7.73 8.40 -4.27
N HIS A 11 -8.77 7.97 -3.55
CA HIS A 11 -10.01 8.77 -3.40
C HIS A 11 -9.74 10.11 -2.71
N LEU A 12 -8.87 10.11 -1.68
CA LEU A 12 -8.47 11.34 -1.00
C LEU A 12 -7.65 12.25 -1.93
N ASP A 13 -6.69 11.70 -2.66
CA ASP A 13 -5.80 12.42 -3.56
C ASP A 13 -6.56 13.14 -4.67
N VAL A 14 -7.51 12.46 -5.34
CA VAL A 14 -8.29 13.08 -6.43
C VAL A 14 -9.30 14.11 -5.94
N SER A 15 -9.61 14.13 -4.64
CA SER A 15 -10.52 15.11 -4.03
C SER A 15 -9.82 16.31 -3.40
N ILE A 16 -8.48 16.31 -3.31
CA ILE A 16 -7.69 17.41 -2.75
C ILE A 16 -7.10 18.27 -3.90
N PRO A 17 -7.51 19.55 -4.05
CA PRO A 17 -7.08 20.39 -5.18
C PRO A 17 -5.57 20.66 -5.26
N ASN A 18 -4.86 20.55 -4.14
CA ASN A 18 -3.42 20.79 -4.03
C ASN A 18 -2.62 19.51 -3.85
N PHE A 19 -3.20 18.35 -4.19
CA PHE A 19 -2.47 17.08 -4.21
C PHE A 19 -1.38 17.09 -5.30
N VAL A 20 -0.24 16.44 -5.02
CA VAL A 20 0.94 16.46 -5.90
C VAL A 20 1.36 15.05 -6.33
N ALA A 21 1.53 14.12 -5.38
CA ALA A 21 2.01 12.78 -5.66
C ALA A 21 1.61 11.79 -4.57
N GLN A 22 1.41 10.52 -4.96
CA GLN A 22 1.10 9.41 -4.06
C GLN A 22 2.32 8.48 -3.98
N GLU A 23 2.70 8.11 -2.76
CA GLU A 23 3.68 7.04 -2.58
C GLU A 23 3.05 5.71 -2.98
N TYR A 24 3.76 4.95 -3.81
CA TYR A 24 3.29 3.64 -4.25
C TYR A 24 4.44 2.64 -4.31
N SER A 25 4.22 1.46 -3.74
CA SER A 25 5.18 0.36 -3.83
C SER A 25 4.75 -0.63 -4.92
N LYS A 26 5.66 -1.00 -5.83
CA LYS A 26 5.42 -2.13 -6.75
C LYS A 26 5.11 -3.45 -6.03
N GLY A 27 5.47 -3.57 -4.75
CA GLY A 27 5.11 -4.73 -3.93
C GLY A 27 3.59 -4.91 -3.78
N ASP A 28 2.82 -3.83 -3.93
CA ASP A 28 1.36 -3.83 -3.88
C ASP A 28 0.73 -4.49 -5.13
N GLU A 29 1.49 -4.64 -6.22
CA GLU A 29 1.11 -5.42 -7.41
C GLU A 29 1.48 -6.91 -7.29
N GLY A 30 2.03 -7.33 -6.14
CA GLY A 30 2.54 -8.69 -5.89
C GLY A 30 1.47 -9.71 -5.47
N PRO A 31 1.89 -10.88 -4.93
CA PRO A 31 0.97 -11.99 -4.62
C PRO A 31 -0.21 -11.62 -3.70
N MET A 32 -0.02 -10.65 -2.81
CA MET A 32 -1.07 -10.14 -1.91
C MET A 32 -2.27 -9.57 -2.67
N ALA A 33 -2.07 -9.00 -3.86
CA ALA A 33 -3.15 -8.45 -4.68
C ALA A 33 -4.22 -9.48 -5.06
N ARG A 34 -3.90 -10.78 -5.01
CA ARG A 34 -4.87 -11.85 -5.25
C ARG A 34 -6.02 -11.86 -4.25
N ALA A 35 -5.80 -11.42 -3.00
CA ALA A 35 -6.88 -11.32 -2.00
C ALA A 35 -7.64 -9.99 -2.07
N TYR A 36 -7.32 -9.10 -3.03
CA TYR A 36 -7.95 -7.80 -3.14
C TYR A 36 -8.40 -7.54 -4.59
N PRO A 37 -9.49 -8.17 -5.04
CA PRO A 37 -10.07 -7.89 -6.36
C PRO A 37 -10.35 -6.40 -6.54
N GLY A 38 -10.04 -5.87 -7.73
CA GLY A 38 -10.13 -4.44 -8.01
C GLY A 38 -8.91 -3.62 -7.60
N THR A 39 -7.85 -4.24 -7.05
CA THR A 39 -6.60 -3.55 -6.70
C THR A 39 -6.10 -2.65 -7.83
N LEU A 40 -5.80 -1.39 -7.47
CA LEU A 40 -5.34 -0.36 -8.37
C LEU A 40 -3.90 -0.62 -8.82
N LYS A 41 -3.66 -0.40 -10.12
CA LYS A 41 -2.36 -0.59 -10.76
C LYS A 41 -1.92 0.72 -11.39
N ARG A 42 -0.60 0.88 -11.49
CA ARG A 42 -0.03 2.04 -12.18
C ARG A 42 -0.12 1.86 -13.69
N ASP A 43 -0.55 2.91 -14.38
CA ASP A 43 -0.48 3.05 -15.83
C ASP A 43 0.27 4.36 -16.16
N GLY A 44 1.34 4.26 -16.95
CA GLY A 44 2.14 5.43 -17.33
C GLY A 44 2.72 6.26 -16.17
N GLY A 45 2.79 5.72 -14.94
CA GLY A 45 3.21 6.45 -13.73
C GLY A 45 2.06 7.05 -12.91
N TYR A 46 0.83 6.90 -13.36
CA TYR A 46 -0.39 7.35 -12.68
C TYR A 46 -1.19 6.17 -12.16
N ILE A 47 -2.11 6.43 -11.22
CA ILE A 47 -3.11 5.46 -10.78
C ILE A 47 -4.47 6.07 -11.08
N HIS A 48 -5.31 5.33 -11.80
CA HIS A 48 -6.67 5.78 -12.11
C HIS A 48 -7.57 5.52 -10.90
N ALA A 49 -8.34 6.55 -10.51
CA ALA A 49 -9.37 6.38 -9.50
C ALA A 49 -10.47 5.43 -10.02
N PRO A 50 -11.02 4.56 -9.18
CA PRO A 50 -12.07 3.65 -9.59
C PRO A 50 -13.41 4.39 -9.74
N ASP A 51 -14.18 4.03 -10.78
CA ASP A 51 -15.54 4.56 -11.01
C ASP A 51 -16.63 3.81 -10.24
N ALA A 52 -16.32 2.62 -9.71
CA ALA A 52 -17.25 1.83 -8.94
C ALA A 52 -17.56 2.51 -7.58
N PRO A 53 -18.79 2.41 -7.06
CA PRO A 53 -19.14 2.95 -5.75
C PRO A 53 -18.25 2.43 -4.62
N GLY A 54 -18.06 3.27 -3.59
CA GLY A 54 -17.19 2.93 -2.45
C GLY A 54 -15.72 3.06 -2.81
N LEU A 55 -14.88 2.15 -2.31
CA LEU A 55 -13.43 2.20 -2.53
C LEU A 55 -12.98 1.57 -3.85
N GLY A 56 -13.86 0.86 -4.56
CA GLY A 56 -13.52 0.14 -5.80
C GLY A 56 -12.60 -1.08 -5.62
N VAL A 57 -12.40 -1.53 -4.38
CA VAL A 57 -11.60 -2.71 -4.02
C VAL A 57 -12.38 -3.56 -3.01
N GLU A 58 -12.34 -4.88 -3.18
CA GLU A 58 -12.92 -5.84 -2.26
C GLU A 58 -11.84 -6.61 -1.48
N VAL A 59 -12.24 -7.39 -0.47
CA VAL A 59 -11.35 -8.29 0.25
C VAL A 59 -11.89 -9.71 0.14
N ASP A 60 -11.11 -10.58 -0.49
CA ASP A 60 -11.39 -12.02 -0.52
C ASP A 60 -10.88 -12.66 0.77
N LEU A 61 -11.81 -12.89 1.70
CA LEU A 61 -11.51 -13.48 3.00
C LEU A 61 -11.11 -14.96 2.94
N ALA A 62 -11.37 -15.65 1.83
CA ALA A 62 -10.95 -17.03 1.65
C ALA A 62 -9.47 -17.11 1.22
N ILE A 63 -9.03 -16.17 0.37
CA ILE A 63 -7.62 -16.09 -0.09
C ILE A 63 -6.73 -15.37 0.93
N LEU A 64 -7.27 -14.40 1.69
CA LEU A 64 -6.50 -13.56 2.62
C LEU A 64 -5.55 -14.35 3.55
N PRO A 65 -5.95 -15.49 4.16
CA PRO A 65 -5.04 -16.28 5.01
C PRO A 65 -3.84 -16.88 4.26
N GLU A 66 -3.95 -17.09 2.95
CA GLU A 66 -2.89 -17.64 2.10
C GLU A 66 -1.86 -16.59 1.70
N VAL A 67 -2.26 -15.31 1.71
CA VAL A 67 -1.43 -14.19 1.26
C VAL A 67 -0.99 -13.32 2.43
N GLY A 68 0.05 -13.78 3.12
CA GLY A 68 0.67 -13.04 4.21
C GLY A 68 1.71 -12.02 3.73
N ARG A 69 1.78 -10.87 4.40
CA ARG A 69 2.95 -9.98 4.32
C ARG A 69 3.89 -10.30 5.48
N THR A 70 5.17 -10.45 5.19
CA THR A 70 6.20 -10.50 6.25
C THR A 70 6.19 -9.15 6.98
N LEU A 71 5.94 -9.19 8.29
CA LEU A 71 6.02 -7.99 9.12
C LEU A 71 7.47 -7.48 9.14
N LEU A 72 7.62 -6.16 9.15
CA LEU A 72 8.94 -5.56 9.35
C LEU A 72 9.44 -5.95 10.74
N ASN A 73 10.72 -6.30 10.83
CA ASN A 73 11.37 -6.55 12.11
C ASN A 73 11.47 -5.22 12.88
N PRO A 74 10.78 -5.06 14.04
CA PRO A 74 10.77 -3.81 14.79
C PRO A 74 12.13 -3.47 15.43
N LEU A 75 13.08 -4.41 15.45
CA LEU A 75 14.44 -4.22 15.98
C LEU A 75 15.46 -3.87 14.88
N ARG A 76 15.03 -3.61 13.66
CA ARG A 76 15.93 -3.36 12.52
C ARG A 76 16.58 -1.97 12.51
N ASN A 77 16.36 -1.15 13.55
CA ASN A 77 16.93 0.19 13.58
C ASN A 77 18.45 0.14 13.45
N PRO A 78 19.05 0.87 12.49
CA PRO A 78 20.50 0.94 12.39
C PRO A 78 21.08 1.49 13.68
N LEU A 79 22.19 0.90 14.09
CA LEU A 79 22.95 1.33 15.26
C LEU A 79 24.23 2.05 14.79
N ARG A 80 24.71 3.01 15.58
CA ARG A 80 26.06 3.55 15.45
C ARG A 80 27.09 2.57 16.01
N ASP A 81 28.38 2.87 15.82
CA ASP A 81 29.49 2.04 16.30
C ASP A 81 29.50 1.82 17.83
N ASP A 82 28.89 2.75 18.59
CA ASP A 82 28.74 2.67 20.04
C ASP A 82 27.49 1.91 20.52
N GLY A 83 26.71 1.34 19.58
CA GLY A 83 25.47 0.64 19.87
C GLY A 83 24.26 1.55 20.10
N SER A 84 24.41 2.88 20.00
CA SER A 84 23.27 3.81 20.09
C SER A 84 22.41 3.76 18.83
N VAL A 85 21.10 4.00 18.98
CA VAL A 85 20.15 4.05 17.86
C VAL A 85 20.47 5.23 16.94
N LEU A 86 20.71 4.95 15.65
CA LEU A 86 21.01 5.97 14.65
C LEU A 86 19.73 6.75 14.24
N TYR A 87 18.77 6.05 13.65
CA TYR A 87 17.42 6.54 13.35
C TYR A 87 16.43 5.36 13.33
N ALA A 88 15.13 5.65 13.43
CA ALA A 88 14.08 4.65 13.27
C ALA A 88 13.82 4.37 11.78
N VAL A 89 13.58 3.10 11.42
CA VAL A 89 13.21 2.66 10.06
C VAL A 89 11.78 2.18 10.00
#